data_AF-A0A923XW78-F1
#
_entry.id   AF-A0A923XW78-F1
#
_cell.length_a   1.000
_cell.length_b   1.000
_cell.length_c   1.000
_cell.angle_alpha   90.00
_cell.angle_beta   90.00
_cell.angle_gamma   90.00
#
_symmetry.space_group_name_H-M   'P 1'
#
loop_
_entity.id
_entity.type
_entity.pdbx_description
1 polymer ?
#
loop_
_entity_poly.entity_id
_entity_poly.type
_entity_poly.pdbx_seq_one_letter_code
_entity_poly.pdbx_strand_id
1 'polypeptide(L)'
;AMVISQGVAGISFEASLPLALRAARAGNQLGATVGERDMAGRIALALEIAAASNEAALARQIGTSVASRASVAAAFGVVRLAKGDPWSAALIAANIGDDTDTIGAIATGMAGACAGLDAFPKDKVEQVLTVNALDLDPVIDGLLALRAQPAAKVPS
;
A
#
# COMPACT_ATOMS: atom_id res chain seq x y z
N ALA A 1 1.37 -5.66 2.78
CA ALA A 1 1.11 -7.11 2.60
C ALA A 1 -0.36 -7.49 2.82
N MET A 2 -0.93 -7.30 4.03
CA MET A 2 -2.30 -7.76 4.31
C MET A 2 -3.39 -7.15 3.41
N VAL A 3 -3.35 -5.83 3.19
CA VAL A 3 -4.27 -5.13 2.28
C VAL A 3 -4.21 -5.70 0.87
N ILE A 4 -3.00 -5.86 0.33
CA ILE A 4 -2.78 -6.45 -1.01
C ILE A 4 -3.35 -7.87 -1.07
N SER A 5 -3.05 -8.72 -0.08
CA SER A 5 -3.56 -10.09 -0.04
C SER A 5 -5.10 -10.16 0.00
N GLN A 6 -5.74 -9.26 0.73
CA GLN A 6 -7.20 -9.11 0.76
C GLN A 6 -7.73 -8.57 -0.58
N GLY A 7 -7.05 -7.58 -1.16
CA GLY A 7 -7.37 -6.99 -2.46
C GLY A 7 -7.40 -8.02 -3.58
N VAL A 8 -6.34 -8.81 -3.72
CA VAL A 8 -6.29 -9.91 -4.72
C VAL A 8 -7.27 -11.04 -4.37
N ALA A 9 -7.94 -11.02 -3.21
CA ALA A 9 -9.08 -11.91 -2.89
C ALA A 9 -10.44 -11.25 -3.16
N GLY A 10 -10.48 -10.06 -3.75
CA GLY A 10 -11.70 -9.31 -4.08
C GLY A 10 -12.22 -8.42 -2.94
N ILE A 11 -11.45 -8.18 -1.89
CA ILE A 11 -11.84 -7.33 -0.77
C ILE A 11 -11.39 -5.89 -1.02
N SER A 12 -12.28 -4.93 -0.83
CA SER A 12 -11.96 -3.50 -1.01
C SER A 12 -10.95 -2.98 0.02
N PHE A 13 -10.31 -1.84 -0.29
CA PHE A 13 -9.37 -1.19 0.62
C PHE A 13 -9.98 -0.99 2.01
N GLU A 14 -11.16 -0.37 2.11
CA GLU A 14 -11.83 -0.10 3.39
C GLU A 14 -12.15 -1.38 4.18
N ALA A 15 -12.68 -2.40 3.50
CA ALA A 15 -13.02 -3.67 4.14
C ALA A 15 -11.77 -4.44 4.62
N SER A 16 -10.60 -4.18 4.03
CA SER A 16 -9.34 -4.81 4.42
C SER A 16 -8.72 -4.22 5.70
N LEU A 17 -9.04 -2.97 6.05
CA LEU A 17 -8.37 -2.21 7.11
C LEU A 17 -8.42 -2.88 8.50
N PRO A 18 -9.55 -3.45 8.96
CA PRO A 18 -9.58 -4.10 10.28
C PRO A 18 -8.60 -5.28 10.39
N LEU A 19 -8.43 -6.07 9.32
CA LEU A 19 -7.44 -7.15 9.31
C LEU A 19 -6.02 -6.61 9.14
N ALA A 20 -5.82 -5.56 8.32
CA ALA A 20 -4.52 -4.93 8.15
C ALA A 20 -3.98 -4.35 9.47
N LEU A 21 -4.81 -3.66 10.24
CA LEU A 21 -4.43 -3.11 11.55
C LEU A 21 -4.13 -4.21 12.57
N ARG A 22 -4.91 -5.31 12.59
CA ARG A 22 -4.60 -6.48 13.43
C ARG A 22 -3.26 -7.10 13.05
N ALA A 23 -3.00 -7.27 11.76
CA ALA A 23 -1.73 -7.80 11.27
C ALA A 23 -0.55 -6.90 11.62
N ALA A 24 -0.70 -5.57 11.52
CA ALA A 24 0.33 -4.62 11.94
C ALA A 24 0.64 -4.72 13.44
N ARG A 25 -0.38 -4.86 14.30
CA ARG A 25 -0.19 -5.07 15.76
C ARG A 25 0.55 -6.37 16.05
N ALA A 26 0.16 -7.47 15.40
CA ALA A 26 0.86 -8.75 15.55
C ALA A 26 2.31 -8.66 15.06
N GLY A 27 2.55 -8.00 13.92
CA GLY A 27 3.88 -7.78 13.37
C GLY A 27 4.80 -6.98 14.30
N ASN A 28 4.27 -5.96 14.99
CA ASN A 28 5.04 -5.19 15.97
C ASN A 28 5.58 -6.04 17.13
N GLN A 29 4.90 -7.13 17.49
CA GLN A 29 5.34 -8.05 18.55
C GLN A 29 6.48 -8.98 18.10
N LEU A 30 6.64 -9.17 16.79
CA LEU A 30 7.62 -10.07 16.18
C LEU A 30 8.83 -9.34 15.57
N GLY A 31 8.76 -8.01 15.46
CA GLY A 31 9.82 -7.17 14.89
C GLY A 31 10.98 -6.90 15.86
N ALA A 32 12.10 -6.43 15.33
CA ALA A 32 13.27 -6.05 16.12
C ALA A 32 12.97 -4.89 17.08
N THR A 33 13.64 -4.85 18.24
CA THR A 33 13.48 -3.83 19.31
C THR A 33 13.86 -2.40 18.90
N VAL A 34 14.43 -2.21 17.71
CA VAL A 34 14.83 -0.93 17.13
C VAL A 34 13.83 -0.54 16.04
N GLY A 35 12.83 0.28 16.36
CA GLY A 35 11.64 0.43 15.52
C GLY A 35 10.61 1.47 16.00
N GLU A 36 9.64 1.80 15.14
CA GLU A 36 8.36 2.38 15.58
C GLU A 36 7.64 1.29 16.39
N ARG A 37 7.17 1.66 17.59
CA ARG A 37 6.54 0.70 18.50
C ARG A 37 5.04 0.59 18.27
N ASP A 38 4.44 1.54 17.56
CA ASP A 38 3.02 1.51 17.23
C ASP A 38 2.72 1.84 15.75
N MET A 39 3.16 0.96 14.85
CA MET A 39 2.82 1.08 13.42
C MET A 39 1.31 1.08 13.17
N ALA A 40 0.52 0.32 13.95
CA ALA A 40 -0.92 0.28 13.79
C ALA A 40 -1.59 1.61 14.17
N GLY A 41 -1.14 2.24 15.27
CA GLY A 41 -1.56 3.58 15.67
C GLY A 41 -1.17 4.64 14.64
N ARG A 42 0.03 4.56 14.05
CA ARG A 42 0.41 5.48 12.95
C ARG A 42 -0.46 5.33 11.72
N ILE A 43 -0.77 4.09 11.31
CA ILE A 43 -1.69 3.83 10.20
C ILE A 43 -3.07 4.39 10.52
N ALA A 44 -3.59 4.15 11.73
CA ALA A 44 -4.88 4.66 12.15
C ALA A 44 -4.93 6.20 12.12
N LEU A 45 -3.91 6.87 12.65
CA LEU A 45 -3.79 8.33 12.61
C LEU A 45 -3.76 8.87 11.18
N ALA A 46 -3.00 8.23 10.28
CA ALA A 46 -2.95 8.64 8.88
C ALA A 46 -4.32 8.53 8.18
N LEU A 47 -5.07 7.46 8.49
CA LEU A 47 -6.43 7.26 7.99
C LEU A 47 -7.41 8.30 8.53
N GLU A 48 -7.28 8.69 9.80
CA GLU A 48 -8.08 9.75 10.43
C GLU A 48 -7.81 11.12 9.80
N ILE A 49 -6.53 11.48 9.64
CA ILE A 49 -6.14 12.74 8.99
C ILE A 49 -6.64 12.79 7.56
N ALA A 50 -6.48 11.71 6.80
CA ALA A 50 -6.97 11.60 5.42
C ALA A 50 -8.50 11.70 5.32
N ALA A 51 -9.24 11.23 6.34
CA ALA A 51 -10.70 11.36 6.38
C ALA A 51 -11.15 12.79 6.74
N ALA A 52 -10.35 13.52 7.51
CA ALA A 52 -10.70 14.84 8.02
C ALA A 52 -10.10 16.01 7.23
N SER A 53 -9.13 15.76 6.33
CA SER A 53 -8.30 16.80 5.74
C SER A 53 -7.76 16.43 4.35
N ASN A 54 -6.60 16.96 3.97
CA ASN A 54 -5.98 16.83 2.65
C ASN A 54 -4.54 16.28 2.71
N GLU A 55 -3.93 16.10 1.55
CA GLU A 55 -2.57 15.59 1.36
C GLU A 55 -1.51 16.44 2.06
N ALA A 56 -1.66 17.76 2.11
CA ALA A 56 -0.73 18.65 2.80
C ALA A 56 -0.78 18.44 4.32
N ALA A 57 -1.98 18.25 4.89
CA ALA A 57 -2.15 17.93 6.31
C ALA A 57 -1.61 16.53 6.65
N LEU A 58 -1.76 15.56 5.74
CA LEU A 58 -1.19 14.22 5.87
C LEU A 58 0.33 14.28 5.90
N ALA A 59 0.96 14.97 4.94
CA ALA A 59 2.41 15.13 4.85
C ALA A 59 3.00 15.77 6.11
N ARG A 60 2.38 16.85 6.58
CA ARG A 60 2.85 17.61 7.75
C ARG A 60 2.76 16.83 9.06
N GLN A 61 1.73 16.00 9.24
CA GLN A 61 1.43 15.35 10.53
C GLN A 61 1.99 13.93 10.64
N ILE A 62 2.03 13.19 9.53
CA ILE A 62 2.61 11.84 9.50
C ILE A 62 4.12 11.89 9.20
N GLY A 63 4.55 12.88 8.42
CA GLY A 63 5.86 12.96 7.80
C GLY A 63 5.88 12.23 6.45
N THR A 64 6.71 12.71 5.53
CA THR A 64 7.02 12.04 4.24
C THR A 64 8.51 11.70 4.13
N SER A 65 9.27 11.82 5.21
CA SER A 65 10.72 11.56 5.18
C SER A 65 11.06 10.08 5.01
N VAL A 66 12.26 9.83 4.47
CA VAL A 66 12.85 8.52 4.08
C VAL A 66 12.89 7.45 5.20
N ALA A 67 12.46 7.78 6.43
CA ALA A 67 12.24 6.77 7.44
C ALA A 67 11.01 5.92 7.06
N SER A 68 11.21 4.64 6.72
CA SER A 68 10.18 3.66 6.30
C SER A 68 8.86 3.65 7.09
N ARG A 69 8.90 4.11 8.35
CA ARG A 69 7.76 4.25 9.28
C ARG A 69 6.78 5.35 8.86
N ALA A 70 7.28 6.42 8.25
CA ALA A 70 6.47 7.50 7.70
C ALA A 70 5.80 7.05 6.39
N SER A 71 6.56 6.40 5.50
CA SER A 71 6.10 6.03 4.15
C SER A 71 4.93 5.03 4.16
N VAL A 72 4.95 4.02 5.04
CA VAL A 72 3.83 3.05 5.13
C VAL A 72 2.56 3.72 5.63
N ALA A 73 2.61 4.50 6.73
CA ALA A 73 1.43 5.18 7.25
C ALA A 73 0.88 6.20 6.25
N ALA A 74 1.77 6.99 5.64
CA ALA A 74 1.41 7.94 4.58
C ALA A 74 0.72 7.24 3.42
N ALA A 75 1.21 6.08 2.96
CA ALA A 75 0.59 5.32 1.88
C ALA A 75 -0.86 4.92 2.20
N PHE A 76 -1.18 4.50 3.43
CA PHE A 76 -2.58 4.24 3.83
C PHE A 76 -3.44 5.51 3.76
N GLY A 77 -2.91 6.64 4.23
CA GLY A 77 -3.59 7.93 4.11
C GLY A 77 -3.81 8.35 2.65
N VAL A 78 -2.83 8.15 1.78
CA VAL A 78 -2.92 8.45 0.34
C VAL A 78 -4.02 7.63 -0.32
N VAL A 79 -4.10 6.31 -0.07
CA VAL A 79 -5.16 5.48 -0.64
C VAL A 79 -6.54 5.91 -0.15
N ARG A 80 -6.65 6.33 1.11
CA ARG A 80 -7.90 6.90 1.66
C ARG A 80 -8.29 8.21 0.97
N LEU A 81 -7.35 9.14 0.79
CA LEU A 81 -7.59 10.40 0.06
C LEU A 81 -8.00 10.14 -1.40
N ALA A 82 -7.37 9.15 -2.02
CA ALA A 82 -7.69 8.68 -3.37
C ALA A 82 -8.99 7.88 -3.46
N LYS A 83 -9.67 7.62 -2.33
CA LYS A 83 -10.90 6.79 -2.26
C LYS A 83 -10.73 5.40 -2.89
N GLY A 84 -9.53 4.83 -2.76
CA GLY A 84 -9.19 3.53 -3.33
C GLY A 84 -8.87 3.54 -4.83
N ASP A 85 -8.93 4.68 -5.52
CA ASP A 85 -8.55 4.79 -6.94
C ASP A 85 -7.02 4.78 -7.08
N PRO A 86 -6.41 3.83 -7.80
CA PRO A 86 -4.97 3.69 -7.85
C PRO A 86 -4.29 4.79 -8.66
N TRP A 87 -4.95 5.35 -9.69
CA TRP A 87 -4.37 6.45 -10.45
C TRP A 87 -4.36 7.76 -9.65
N SER A 88 -5.46 8.09 -8.98
CA SER A 88 -5.53 9.20 -8.05
C SER A 88 -4.52 9.04 -6.91
N ALA A 89 -4.32 7.82 -6.40
CA ALA A 89 -3.28 7.54 -5.41
C ALA A 89 -1.87 7.84 -5.94
N ALA A 90 -1.58 7.46 -7.20
CA ALA A 90 -0.31 7.79 -7.85
C ALA A 90 -0.11 9.31 -7.96
N LEU A 91 -1.14 10.03 -8.39
CA LEU A 91 -1.11 11.49 -8.53
C LEU A 91 -0.91 12.18 -7.17
N ILE A 92 -1.62 11.75 -6.13
CA ILE A 92 -1.45 12.31 -4.78
C ILE A 92 -0.04 12.04 -4.26
N ALA A 93 0.46 10.81 -4.40
CA ALA A 93 1.81 10.45 -3.97
C ALA A 93 2.89 11.26 -4.71
N ALA A 94 2.73 11.51 -6.01
CA ALA A 94 3.66 12.35 -6.77
C ALA A 94 3.70 13.81 -6.28
N ASN A 95 2.62 14.30 -5.65
CA ASN A 95 2.49 15.68 -5.19
C ASN A 95 2.71 15.87 -3.68
N ILE A 96 2.80 14.81 -2.87
CA ILE A 96 2.88 14.91 -1.40
C ILE A 96 4.29 15.28 -0.89
N GLY A 97 5.33 15.14 -1.73
CA GLY A 97 6.71 15.54 -1.46
C GLY A 97 7.59 14.53 -0.70
N ASP A 98 8.90 14.74 -0.74
CA ASP A 98 9.98 13.92 -0.12
C ASP A 98 10.08 12.47 -0.68
N ASP A 99 9.61 11.44 0.02
CA ASP A 99 9.69 10.01 -0.38
C ASP A 99 8.48 9.57 -1.25
N THR A 100 8.32 10.22 -2.40
CA THR A 100 7.14 10.03 -3.28
C THR A 100 7.11 8.69 -3.99
N ASP A 101 8.28 8.11 -4.30
CA ASP A 101 8.41 6.83 -4.99
C ASP A 101 8.01 5.66 -4.07
N THR A 102 8.51 5.62 -2.84
CA THR A 102 8.15 4.57 -1.88
C THR A 102 6.68 4.66 -1.48
N ILE A 103 6.19 5.86 -1.15
CA ILE A 103 4.79 6.09 -0.81
C ILE A 103 3.90 5.70 -2.00
N GLY A 104 4.27 6.15 -3.20
CA GLY A 104 3.54 5.86 -4.44
C GLY A 104 3.47 4.37 -4.73
N ALA A 105 4.59 3.65 -4.67
CA ALA A 105 4.63 2.22 -4.92
C ALA A 105 3.75 1.44 -3.95
N ILE A 106 3.80 1.76 -2.65
CA ILE A 106 2.98 1.08 -1.64
C ILE A 106 1.49 1.43 -1.82
N ALA A 107 1.17 2.72 -2.00
CA ALA A 107 -0.20 3.18 -2.13
C ALA A 107 -0.88 2.62 -3.39
N THR A 108 -0.24 2.73 -4.54
CA THR A 108 -0.74 2.21 -5.81
C THR A 108 -0.82 0.68 -5.81
N GLY A 109 0.13 -0.01 -5.17
CA GLY A 109 0.06 -1.46 -4.97
C GLY A 109 -1.13 -1.89 -4.14
N MET A 110 -1.43 -1.19 -3.04
CA MET A 110 -2.63 -1.44 -2.23
C MET A 110 -3.92 -1.15 -2.99
N ALA A 111 -4.03 0.04 -3.60
CA ALA A 111 -5.21 0.47 -4.34
C ALA A 111 -5.47 -0.42 -5.56
N GLY A 112 -4.44 -0.70 -6.36
CA GLY A 112 -4.51 -1.53 -7.55
C GLY A 112 -4.88 -2.98 -7.24
N ALA A 113 -4.35 -3.54 -6.15
CA ALA A 113 -4.77 -4.86 -5.69
C ALA A 113 -6.26 -4.92 -5.34
N CYS A 114 -6.83 -3.84 -4.78
CA CYS A 114 -8.23 -3.80 -4.37
C CYS A 114 -9.19 -3.40 -5.50
N ALA A 115 -8.74 -2.58 -6.45
CA ALA A 115 -9.56 -2.03 -7.54
C ALA A 115 -9.42 -2.79 -8.86
N GLY A 116 -8.34 -3.56 -9.02
CA GLY A 116 -8.00 -4.26 -10.26
C GLY A 116 -7.21 -3.40 -11.26
N LEU A 117 -6.63 -4.06 -12.27
CA LEU A 117 -5.78 -3.40 -13.28
C LEU A 117 -6.56 -2.40 -14.15
N ASP A 118 -7.82 -2.69 -14.44
CA ASP A 118 -8.68 -1.83 -15.26
C ASP A 118 -8.99 -0.46 -14.62
N ALA A 119 -8.67 -0.28 -13.33
CA ALA A 119 -8.77 1.01 -12.65
C ALA A 119 -7.61 1.96 -13.02
N PHE A 120 -6.55 1.48 -13.66
CA PHE A 120 -5.49 2.34 -14.20
C PHE A 120 -5.82 2.80 -15.62
N PRO A 121 -5.48 4.04 -16.01
CA PRO A 121 -5.52 4.46 -17.40
C PRO A 121 -4.61 3.59 -18.27
N LYS A 122 -5.19 2.94 -19.28
CA LYS A 122 -4.48 1.96 -20.13
C LYS A 122 -3.25 2.56 -20.82
N ASP A 123 -3.36 3.79 -21.31
CA ASP A 123 -2.27 4.52 -21.95
C ASP A 123 -1.09 4.77 -20.99
N LYS A 124 -1.36 4.99 -19.71
CA LYS A 124 -0.33 5.20 -18.68
C LYS A 124 0.35 3.91 -18.30
N VAL A 125 -0.40 2.81 -18.19
CA VAL A 125 0.17 1.47 -17.96
C VAL A 125 1.09 1.09 -19.12
N GLU A 126 0.60 1.21 -20.35
CA GLU A 126 1.37 0.91 -21.56
C GLU A 126 2.65 1.76 -21.66
N GLN A 127 2.56 3.05 -21.35
CA GLN A 127 3.71 3.94 -21.32
C GLN A 127 4.77 3.47 -20.32
N VAL A 128 4.38 3.10 -19.09
CA VAL A 128 5.32 2.62 -18.07
C VAL A 128 5.98 1.31 -18.50
N LEU A 129 5.22 0.35 -19.00
CA LEU A 129 5.75 -0.94 -19.44
C LEU A 129 6.74 -0.76 -20.61
N THR A 130 6.38 0.06 -21.58
CA THR A 130 7.18 0.26 -22.80
C THR A 130 8.47 1.03 -22.51
N VAL A 131 8.39 2.15 -21.79
CA VAL A 131 9.56 3.00 -21.51
C VAL A 131 10.59 2.29 -20.65
N ASN A 132 10.14 1.43 -19.72
CA ASN A 132 11.03 0.70 -18.81
C ASN A 132 11.37 -0.71 -19.31
N ALA A 133 10.87 -1.12 -20.49
CA ALA A 133 11.03 -2.45 -21.05
C ALA A 133 10.69 -3.58 -20.05
N LEU A 134 9.58 -3.41 -19.34
CA LEU A 134 9.15 -4.35 -18.29
C LEU A 134 8.26 -5.45 -18.88
N ASP A 135 8.67 -6.70 -18.66
CA ASP A 135 7.85 -7.89 -18.88
C ASP A 135 7.36 -8.41 -17.52
N LEU A 136 6.15 -8.01 -17.12
CA LEU A 136 5.61 -8.31 -15.79
C LEU A 136 4.79 -9.59 -15.75
N ASP A 137 4.32 -10.11 -16.89
CA ASP A 137 3.40 -11.26 -16.93
C ASP A 137 4.02 -12.51 -16.27
N PRO A 138 5.28 -12.90 -16.53
CA PRO A 138 5.89 -14.06 -15.87
C PRO A 138 6.03 -13.88 -14.35
N VAL A 139 6.28 -12.64 -13.90
CA VAL A 139 6.42 -12.31 -12.48
C VAL A 139 5.07 -12.38 -11.78
N ILE A 140 4.02 -11.83 -12.40
CA ILE A 140 2.65 -11.86 -11.91
C ILE A 140 2.19 -13.31 -11.77
N ASP A 141 2.34 -14.12 -12.82
CA ASP A 141 1.94 -15.53 -12.84
C ASP A 141 2.68 -16.34 -11.76
N GLY A 142 3.99 -16.11 -11.62
CA GLY A 142 4.79 -16.76 -10.57
C GLY A 142 4.33 -16.41 -9.16
N LEU A 143 4.03 -15.14 -8.88
CA LEU A 143 3.54 -14.69 -7.57
C LEU A 143 2.14 -15.23 -7.27
N LEU A 144 1.24 -15.28 -8.27
CA LEU A 144 -0.09 -15.86 -8.12
C LEU A 144 -0.01 -17.37 -7.86
N ALA A 145 0.87 -18.09 -8.56
CA ALA A 145 1.11 -19.50 -8.34
C ALA A 145 1.65 -19.77 -6.92
N LEU A 146 2.57 -18.96 -6.42
CA LEU A 146 3.07 -19.06 -5.04
C LEU A 146 1.96 -18.82 -4.01
N ARG A 147 1.07 -17.85 -4.25
CA ARG A 147 -0.07 -17.58 -3.36
C ARG A 147 -1.07 -18.72 -3.31
N ALA A 148 -1.28 -19.42 -4.43
CA ALA A 148 -2.19 -20.56 -4.51
C ALA A 148 -1.67 -21.82 -3.80
N GLN A 149 -0.38 -21.85 -3.44
CA GLN A 149 0.18 -22.98 -2.72
C GLN A 149 -0.27 -22.97 -1.25
N PRO A 150 -0.69 -24.12 -0.69
CA PRO A 150 -0.91 -24.22 0.75
C PRO A 150 0.40 -23.97 1.49
N ALA A 151 0.34 -23.27 2.62
CA ALA A 151 1.50 -23.00 3.45
C ALA A 151 2.26 -24.32 3.73
N ALA A 152 3.56 -24.35 3.44
CA ALA A 152 4.39 -25.51 3.69
C ALA A 152 4.22 -25.94 5.16
N LYS A 153 3.90 -27.22 5.39
CA LYS A 153 3.89 -27.79 6.74
C LYS A 153 5.27 -27.55 7.35
N VAL A 154 5.32 -26.78 8.43
CA VAL A 154 6.52 -26.67 9.26
C VAL A 154 6.85 -28.10 9.74
N PRO A 155 8.06 -28.63 9.49
CA PRO A 155 8.44 -29.93 9.99
C PRO A 155 8.32 -29.95 11.52
N SER A 156 7.63 -30.96 12.04
CA SER A 156 7.48 -31.25 13.47
C SER A 156 8.82 -31.49 14.16
#